data_AF-A0A2P6SLE6-F1
#
_entry.id   AF-A0A2P6SLE6-F1
#
_cell.length_a   1.000
_cell.length_b   1.000
_cell.length_c   1.000
_cell.angle_alpha   90.00
_cell.angle_beta   90.00
_cell.angle_gamma   90.00
#
_symmetry.space_group_name_H-M   'P 1'
#
loop_
_entity.id
_entity.type
_entity.pdbx_description
1 polymer ?
#
loop_
_entity_poly.entity_id
_entity_poly.type
_entity_poly.pdbx_seq_one_letter_code
_entity_poly.pdbx_strand_id
1 'polypeptide(L)'
;MVRAKLLILLVLFSVFFVHSNAGEEEEEAFDVRQHLSSVSRYKDVAGNSFVASEIPDGCTPIHLNLVARHGTRSPTKKRMKELDNLAARLASLVKEAEEQKLPLQNLPGWLKEWESPWKGKQNGGQLTVQGEEELYELGIRTRERFPNLFDEDYHPNVYPIKSSQIPRASASAVAFGMGLFSGKGNLGPGKHRAFAVTSESRASDIVLRFHDCCNNYKDYRKSQEPSVNKLKEPVIDEITSALTKRYKLNFTRQDTSSLWFLCKQEASLLNVTDQACALFNPSEVALLEWTDDLEAFILKGYGKALNYRMGVPLLKDVVQSMDQAIEAHKEKHAPGTYEKARLRFAHAETVVPFSCLLGLFLEGSEFQQIKREQPLEQPPKPPQKRNWKCSKVAPFAGNNMLVLYSCPAKSSSKYFVQVLHNEHPVPVPGCDGSDLCPLDVFKEKVVAPHLKHDYNAVCNLKTGQQEQKPATGKLSQLFRWLFSKGNDDTRNEL
;
A
#
# COMPACT_ATOMS: atom_id res chain seq x y z
N MET A 1 -74.35 -31.24 -28.48
CA MET A 1 -75.31 -30.43 -27.70
C MET A 1 -74.64 -30.00 -26.41
N VAL A 2 -74.26 -28.72 -26.33
CA VAL A 2 -74.21 -27.88 -25.11
C VAL A 2 -73.27 -28.25 -23.93
N ARG A 3 -72.19 -27.45 -23.81
CA ARG A 3 -71.56 -26.80 -22.62
C ARG A 3 -70.92 -27.61 -21.46
N ALA A 4 -69.59 -27.69 -21.51
CA ALA A 4 -68.58 -26.97 -20.71
C ALA A 4 -68.69 -26.75 -19.17
N LYS A 5 -67.52 -27.01 -18.52
CA LYS A 5 -66.92 -26.51 -17.25
C LYS A 5 -67.30 -27.23 -15.95
N LEU A 6 -66.32 -27.80 -15.22
CA LEU A 6 -65.49 -27.14 -14.18
C LEU A 6 -64.73 -28.17 -13.27
N LEU A 7 -63.51 -27.81 -12.85
CA LEU A 7 -62.69 -28.26 -11.68
C LEU A 7 -62.09 -29.71 -11.68
N ILE A 8 -60.80 -29.91 -11.99
CA ILE A 8 -59.58 -29.87 -11.13
C ILE A 8 -59.46 -31.08 -10.16
N LEU A 9 -58.46 -31.96 -10.33
CA LEU A 9 -57.22 -32.02 -9.51
C LEU A 9 -56.47 -33.38 -9.52
N LEU A 10 -55.13 -33.30 -9.66
CA LEU A 10 -54.05 -34.17 -9.15
C LEU A 10 -53.89 -35.62 -9.65
N VAL A 11 -52.91 -35.83 -10.55
CA VAL A 11 -51.97 -36.96 -10.44
C VAL A 11 -50.54 -36.42 -10.51
N LEU A 12 -49.83 -36.63 -9.40
CA LEU A 12 -48.42 -36.33 -9.20
C LEU A 12 -47.55 -37.19 -10.14
N PHE A 13 -46.74 -36.53 -10.96
CA PHE A 13 -45.52 -37.13 -11.51
C PHE A 13 -44.32 -36.30 -11.05
N SER A 14 -43.66 -36.82 -10.03
CA SER A 14 -42.35 -36.42 -9.56
C SER A 14 -41.28 -36.83 -10.57
N VAL A 15 -40.71 -35.85 -11.28
CA VAL A 15 -39.45 -35.98 -12.01
C VAL A 15 -38.55 -34.81 -11.62
N PHE A 16 -37.34 -35.16 -11.18
CA PHE A 16 -36.27 -34.30 -10.71
C PHE A 16 -36.02 -33.07 -11.60
N PHE A 17 -36.28 -31.87 -11.06
CA PHE A 17 -35.60 -30.65 -11.48
C PHE A 17 -34.57 -30.30 -10.39
N VAL A 18 -33.33 -30.74 -10.60
CA VAL A 18 -32.18 -30.13 -9.93
C VAL A 18 -32.07 -28.72 -10.50
N HIS A 19 -32.56 -27.73 -9.76
CA HIS A 19 -32.24 -26.33 -10.02
C HIS A 19 -30.77 -26.14 -9.68
N SER A 20 -29.92 -26.15 -10.72
CA SER A 20 -28.61 -25.53 -10.62
C SER A 20 -28.83 -24.03 -10.43
N ASN A 21 -28.77 -23.56 -9.18
CA ASN A 21 -28.47 -22.15 -8.91
C ASN A 21 -26.99 -21.92 -9.25
N ALA A 22 -26.68 -21.91 -10.55
CA ALA A 22 -25.53 -21.18 -11.04
C ALA A 22 -25.99 -19.72 -11.02
N GLY A 23 -25.64 -19.00 -9.95
CA GLY A 23 -25.72 -17.55 -9.97
C GLY A 23 -24.89 -17.07 -11.15
N GLU A 24 -25.52 -16.42 -12.10
CA GLU A 24 -24.83 -15.58 -13.08
C GLU A 24 -24.11 -14.50 -12.26
N GLU A 25 -22.80 -14.65 -12.07
CA GLU A 25 -21.95 -13.51 -11.69
C GLU A 25 -22.06 -12.52 -12.85
N GLU A 26 -22.87 -11.48 -12.70
CA GLU A 26 -22.82 -10.30 -13.56
C GLU A 26 -21.35 -9.87 -13.61
N GLU A 27 -20.75 -9.92 -14.81
CA GLU A 27 -19.38 -9.46 -15.03
C GLU A 27 -19.33 -7.97 -14.64
N GLU A 28 -18.79 -7.67 -13.46
CA GLU A 28 -18.76 -6.31 -12.91
C GLU A 28 -18.10 -5.39 -13.94
N ALA A 29 -18.81 -4.35 -14.39
CA ALA A 29 -18.30 -3.45 -15.42
C ALA A 29 -16.96 -2.84 -14.97
N PHE A 30 -15.97 -2.83 -15.88
CA PHE A 30 -14.62 -2.35 -15.58
C PHE A 30 -14.64 -0.93 -15.00
N ASP A 31 -14.10 -0.77 -13.78
CA ASP A 31 -13.94 0.52 -13.12
C ASP A 31 -12.46 0.85 -12.89
N VAL A 32 -11.95 1.84 -13.62
CA VAL A 32 -10.57 2.33 -13.52
C VAL A 32 -10.17 2.70 -12.09
N ARG A 33 -11.11 3.11 -11.23
CA ARG A 33 -10.86 3.50 -9.83
C ARG A 33 -10.33 2.34 -8.97
N GLN A 34 -10.58 1.10 -9.38
CA GLN A 34 -10.06 -0.11 -8.74
C GLN A 34 -8.63 -0.48 -9.18
N HIS A 35 -8.09 0.24 -10.18
CA HIS A 35 -6.84 -0.09 -10.87
C HIS A 35 -5.78 1.02 -10.79
N LEU A 36 -5.82 1.86 -9.74
CA LEU A 36 -4.93 3.02 -9.61
C LEU A 36 -3.69 2.75 -8.74
N SER A 37 -3.35 1.48 -8.52
CA SER A 37 -2.24 1.07 -7.63
C SER A 37 -2.38 1.78 -6.26
N SER A 38 -1.28 2.27 -5.67
CA SER A 38 -1.27 2.96 -4.37
C SER A 38 -2.01 4.33 -4.33
N VAL A 39 -2.63 4.77 -5.42
CA VAL A 39 -3.45 6.01 -5.47
C VAL A 39 -4.94 5.69 -5.43
N SER A 40 -5.31 4.40 -5.36
CA SER A 40 -6.70 3.98 -5.18
C SER A 40 -7.24 4.51 -3.85
N ARG A 41 -8.49 5.02 -3.86
CA ARG A 41 -9.20 5.39 -2.62
C ARG A 41 -9.55 4.13 -1.84
N TYR A 42 -9.63 4.25 -0.53
CA TYR A 42 -9.88 3.11 0.34
C TYR A 42 -11.17 2.37 -0.03
N LYS A 43 -12.27 3.12 -0.16
CA LYS A 43 -13.60 2.57 -0.45
C LYS A 43 -13.72 1.87 -1.81
N ASP A 44 -12.87 2.22 -2.77
CA ASP A 44 -12.93 1.67 -4.13
C ASP A 44 -12.27 0.27 -4.19
N VAL A 45 -11.44 -0.08 -3.20
CA VAL A 45 -10.62 -1.32 -3.22
C VAL A 45 -10.67 -2.15 -1.93
N ALA A 46 -11.15 -1.57 -0.83
CA ALA A 46 -11.54 -2.32 0.35
C ALA A 46 -12.80 -3.12 -0.02
N GLY A 47 -12.60 -4.36 -0.49
CA GLY A 47 -13.69 -5.21 -0.98
C GLY A 47 -14.78 -5.44 0.06
N ASN A 48 -15.97 -5.80 -0.41
CA ASN A 48 -17.10 -6.15 0.46
C ASN A 48 -17.08 -7.62 0.93
N SER A 49 -16.13 -8.43 0.45
CA SER A 49 -15.99 -9.84 0.82
C SER A 49 -15.30 -9.99 2.19
N PHE A 50 -16.06 -9.67 3.24
CA PHE A 50 -15.68 -9.94 4.62
C PHE A 50 -16.03 -11.38 4.98
N VAL A 51 -15.02 -12.19 5.29
CA VAL A 51 -15.20 -13.48 5.96
C VAL A 51 -14.78 -13.29 7.40
N ALA A 52 -15.71 -13.47 8.33
CA ALA A 52 -15.42 -13.37 9.76
C ALA A 52 -14.47 -14.50 10.19
N SER A 53 -13.46 -14.18 10.98
CA SER A 53 -12.62 -15.20 11.61
C SER A 53 -13.43 -16.00 12.62
N GLU A 54 -13.13 -17.29 12.73
CA GLU A 54 -13.64 -18.14 13.81
C GLU A 54 -12.86 -17.86 15.11
N ILE A 55 -13.29 -16.83 15.85
CA ILE A 55 -12.72 -16.54 17.17
C ILE A 55 -13.28 -17.56 18.18
N PRO A 56 -12.44 -18.34 18.89
CA PRO A 56 -12.94 -19.35 19.82
C PRO A 56 -13.80 -18.74 20.94
N ASP A 57 -14.81 -19.51 21.38
CA ASP A 57 -15.72 -19.08 22.43
C ASP A 57 -14.97 -18.68 23.71
N GLY A 58 -15.36 -17.52 24.26
CA GLY A 58 -14.77 -16.96 25.47
C GLY A 58 -13.43 -16.23 25.27
N CYS A 59 -12.91 -16.13 24.05
CA CYS A 59 -11.79 -15.24 23.76
C CYS A 59 -12.22 -13.77 23.77
N THR A 60 -11.44 -12.91 24.41
CA THR A 60 -11.70 -11.46 24.46
C THR A 60 -10.50 -10.67 23.93
N PRO A 61 -10.72 -9.60 23.14
CA PRO A 61 -9.62 -8.74 22.71
C PRO A 61 -9.10 -7.95 23.92
N ILE A 62 -7.78 -7.93 24.10
CA ILE A 62 -7.10 -7.26 25.21
C ILE A 62 -6.11 -6.18 24.76
N HIS A 63 -5.72 -6.15 23.48
CA HIS A 63 -4.91 -5.09 22.89
C HIS A 63 -5.09 -4.98 21.38
N LEU A 64 -4.96 -3.77 20.82
CA LEU A 64 -4.99 -3.53 19.38
C LEU A 64 -3.81 -2.68 18.93
N ASN A 65 -3.07 -3.16 17.92
CA ASN A 65 -2.10 -2.35 17.18
C ASN A 65 -2.70 -1.95 15.83
N LEU A 66 -2.75 -0.65 15.53
CA LEU A 66 -3.07 -0.14 14.20
C LEU A 66 -1.83 0.51 13.58
N VAL A 67 -1.53 0.14 12.33
CA VAL A 67 -0.57 0.82 11.46
C VAL A 67 -1.29 1.22 10.17
N ALA A 68 -1.64 2.51 10.06
CA ALA A 68 -2.41 3.06 8.96
C ALA A 68 -1.59 4.03 8.11
N ARG A 69 -1.82 4.02 6.80
CA ARG A 69 -1.38 5.08 5.90
C ARG A 69 -2.30 6.29 6.07
N HIS A 70 -1.78 7.48 5.81
CA HIS A 70 -2.63 8.67 5.62
C HIS A 70 -3.73 8.44 4.55
N GLY A 71 -4.82 9.20 4.67
CA GLY A 71 -5.93 9.17 3.70
C GLY A 71 -5.58 9.83 2.37
N THR A 72 -6.61 9.95 1.52
CA THR A 72 -6.53 10.58 0.21
C THR A 72 -5.98 12.00 0.32
N ARG A 73 -4.97 12.30 -0.50
CA ARG A 73 -4.24 13.58 -0.47
C ARG A 73 -4.16 14.23 -1.85
N SER A 74 -4.02 15.54 -1.87
CA SER A 74 -3.64 16.30 -3.07
C SER A 74 -2.28 15.83 -3.63
N PRO A 75 -2.01 16.03 -4.94
CA PRO A 75 -0.68 15.82 -5.50
C PRO A 75 0.37 16.65 -4.75
N THR A 76 1.63 16.22 -4.74
CA THR A 76 2.71 17.05 -4.18
C THR A 76 2.97 18.26 -5.08
N LYS A 77 3.59 19.32 -4.56
CA LYS A 77 3.93 20.52 -5.35
C LYS A 77 4.70 20.19 -6.63
N LYS A 78 5.65 19.24 -6.56
CA LYS A 78 6.39 18.74 -7.74
C LYS A 78 5.43 18.15 -8.79
N ARG A 79 4.51 17.29 -8.36
CA ARG A 79 3.53 16.64 -9.24
C ARG A 79 2.48 17.62 -9.80
N MET A 80 2.08 18.64 -9.03
CA MET A 80 1.20 19.70 -9.55
C MET A 80 1.87 20.45 -10.70
N LYS A 81 3.17 20.81 -10.56
CA LYS A 81 3.93 21.45 -11.65
C LYS A 81 4.06 20.55 -12.89
N GLU A 82 4.21 19.24 -12.70
CA GLU A 82 4.20 18.29 -13.83
C GLU A 82 2.86 18.30 -14.58
N LEU A 83 1.73 18.45 -13.87
CA LEU A 83 0.40 18.58 -14.47
C LEU A 83 0.19 19.93 -15.16
N ASP A 84 0.71 21.02 -14.60
CA ASP A 84 0.68 22.33 -15.27
C ASP A 84 1.49 22.31 -16.58
N ASN A 85 2.65 21.64 -16.58
CA ASN A 85 3.44 21.43 -17.79
C ASN A 85 2.72 20.53 -18.80
N LEU A 86 1.99 19.52 -18.32
CA LEU A 86 1.17 18.65 -19.17
C LEU A 86 0.07 19.47 -19.87
N ALA A 87 -0.58 20.43 -19.19
CA ALA A 87 -1.58 21.30 -19.82
C ALA A 87 -0.98 22.05 -21.03
N ALA A 88 0.17 22.70 -20.84
CA ALA A 88 0.86 23.42 -21.90
C ALA A 88 1.28 22.48 -23.05
N ARG A 89 1.73 21.27 -22.72
CA ARG A 89 2.12 20.24 -23.69
C ARG A 89 0.93 19.73 -24.51
N LEU A 90 -0.22 19.49 -23.89
CA LEU A 90 -1.44 19.08 -24.60
C LEU A 90 -1.92 20.17 -25.55
N ALA A 91 -1.92 21.43 -25.12
CA ALA A 91 -2.24 22.57 -25.99
C ALA A 91 -1.30 22.65 -27.21
N SER A 92 0.01 22.43 -27.02
CA SER A 92 0.98 22.38 -28.14
C SER A 92 0.66 21.26 -29.11
N LEU A 93 0.40 20.04 -28.62
CA LEU A 93 0.09 18.88 -29.47
C LEU A 93 -1.18 19.09 -30.30
N VAL A 94 -2.23 19.67 -29.70
CA VAL A 94 -3.46 20.00 -30.42
C VAL A 94 -3.18 21.03 -31.50
N LYS A 95 -2.48 22.13 -31.17
CA LYS A 95 -2.13 23.18 -32.13
C LYS A 95 -1.31 22.65 -33.30
N GLU A 96 -0.28 21.84 -33.03
CA GLU A 96 0.55 21.20 -34.06
C GLU A 96 -0.29 20.31 -34.99
N ALA A 97 -1.25 19.56 -34.43
CA ALA A 97 -2.13 18.70 -35.21
C ALA A 97 -3.11 19.49 -36.08
N GLU A 98 -3.61 20.64 -35.59
CA GLU A 98 -4.43 21.58 -36.35
C GLU A 98 -3.63 22.21 -37.51
N GLU A 99 -2.38 22.64 -37.25
CA GLU A 99 -1.46 23.17 -38.28
C GLU A 99 -1.13 22.13 -39.35
N GLN A 100 -0.96 20.87 -38.96
CA GLN A 100 -0.71 19.74 -39.86
C GLN A 100 -1.98 19.20 -40.55
N LYS A 101 -3.16 19.78 -40.26
CA LYS A 101 -4.46 19.34 -40.79
C LYS A 101 -4.73 17.85 -40.56
N LEU A 102 -4.31 17.33 -39.41
CA LEU A 102 -4.56 15.95 -39.04
C LEU A 102 -6.07 15.74 -38.78
N PRO A 103 -6.62 14.54 -39.01
CA PRO A 103 -8.01 14.24 -38.72
C PRO A 103 -8.25 14.20 -37.19
N LEU A 104 -8.87 15.25 -36.66
CA LEU A 104 -9.13 15.42 -35.21
C LEU A 104 -10.48 14.86 -34.73
N GLN A 105 -11.23 14.18 -35.59
CA GLN A 105 -12.57 13.66 -35.27
C GLN A 105 -12.59 12.68 -34.08
N ASN A 106 -11.46 11.99 -33.82
CA ASN A 106 -11.30 11.07 -32.70
C ASN A 106 -10.66 11.73 -31.47
N LEU A 107 -10.33 13.02 -31.51
CA LEU A 107 -9.69 13.72 -30.40
C LEU A 107 -10.74 14.06 -29.33
N PRO A 108 -10.55 13.63 -28.08
CA PRO A 108 -11.44 14.03 -26.98
C PRO A 108 -11.50 15.55 -26.82
N GLY A 109 -12.71 16.10 -26.74
CA GLY A 109 -12.92 17.55 -26.66
C GLY A 109 -12.21 18.21 -25.47
N TRP A 110 -12.16 17.51 -24.33
CA TRP A 110 -11.51 18.01 -23.12
C TRP A 110 -10.02 18.33 -23.32
N LEU A 111 -9.30 17.63 -24.22
CA LEU A 111 -7.86 17.85 -24.43
C LEU A 111 -7.53 19.26 -24.94
N LYS A 112 -8.47 19.91 -25.65
CA LYS A 112 -8.25 21.25 -26.22
C LYS A 112 -8.27 22.34 -25.15
N GLU A 113 -9.05 22.14 -24.10
CA GLU A 113 -9.37 23.15 -23.10
C GLU A 113 -8.93 22.73 -21.69
N TRP A 114 -8.20 21.62 -21.57
CA TRP A 114 -7.81 21.09 -20.28
C TRP A 114 -6.87 22.06 -19.55
N GLU A 115 -7.30 22.50 -18.38
CA GLU A 115 -6.46 23.17 -17.42
C GLU A 115 -6.29 22.32 -16.17
N SER A 116 -5.07 22.32 -15.63
CA SER A 116 -4.77 21.67 -14.36
C SER A 116 -5.69 22.22 -13.24
N PRO A 117 -6.48 21.36 -12.57
CA PRO A 117 -7.30 21.76 -11.41
C PRO A 117 -6.46 22.30 -10.24
N TRP A 118 -5.15 22.09 -10.28
CA TRP A 118 -4.19 22.54 -9.28
C TRP A 118 -3.40 23.77 -9.71
N LYS A 119 -3.69 24.35 -10.88
CA LYS A 119 -3.05 25.57 -11.38
C LYS A 119 -3.14 26.69 -10.34
N GLY A 120 -2.01 27.33 -10.06
CA GLY A 120 -1.90 28.44 -9.10
C GLY A 120 -1.90 28.03 -7.62
N LYS A 121 -2.04 26.73 -7.28
CA LYS A 121 -1.92 26.26 -5.89
C LYS A 121 -0.47 26.37 -5.40
N GLN A 122 -0.28 27.01 -4.25
CA GLN A 122 1.07 27.24 -3.67
C GLN A 122 1.56 26.05 -2.81
N ASN A 123 0.62 25.30 -2.24
CA ASN A 123 0.84 24.15 -1.37
C ASN A 123 0.38 22.86 -2.03
N GLY A 124 0.96 21.73 -1.66
CA GLY A 124 0.56 20.42 -2.16
C GLY A 124 0.89 19.28 -1.19
N GLY A 125 0.27 18.12 -1.40
CA GLY A 125 0.44 16.93 -0.56
C GLY A 125 -0.34 16.95 0.75
N GLN A 126 -1.28 17.88 0.89
CA GLN A 126 -2.21 17.98 2.02
C GLN A 126 -3.27 16.88 1.94
N LEU A 127 -3.72 16.42 3.11
CA LEU A 127 -4.90 15.56 3.22
C LEU A 127 -6.11 16.29 2.60
N THR A 128 -6.95 15.56 1.88
CA THR A 128 -8.19 16.07 1.31
C THR A 128 -9.36 15.79 2.25
N VAL A 129 -10.51 16.43 2.03
CA VAL A 129 -11.75 16.13 2.78
C VAL A 129 -12.13 14.65 2.65
N GLN A 130 -11.97 14.06 1.46
CA GLN A 130 -12.18 12.62 1.26
C GLN A 130 -11.24 11.79 2.14
N GLY A 131 -9.99 12.22 2.28
CA GLY A 131 -9.01 11.57 3.16
C GLY A 131 -9.31 11.74 4.65
N GLU A 132 -9.92 12.86 5.05
CA GLU A 132 -10.41 13.07 6.41
C GLU A 132 -11.57 12.11 6.69
N GLU A 133 -12.54 12.02 5.78
CA GLU A 133 -13.69 11.14 5.92
C GLU A 133 -13.30 9.66 5.91
N GLU A 134 -12.37 9.25 5.05
CA GLU A 134 -11.81 7.88 5.05
C GLU A 134 -11.30 7.47 6.44
N LEU A 135 -10.58 8.35 7.12
CA LEU A 135 -9.98 8.05 8.43
C LEU A 135 -10.99 8.22 9.56
N TYR A 136 -11.87 9.21 9.49
CA TYR A 136 -12.96 9.39 10.44
C TYR A 136 -13.85 8.15 10.51
N GLU A 137 -14.30 7.67 9.36
CA GLU A 137 -15.13 6.47 9.27
C GLU A 137 -14.36 5.20 9.68
N LEU A 138 -13.06 5.10 9.36
CA LEU A 138 -12.20 4.03 9.88
C LEU A 138 -12.15 4.03 11.42
N GLY A 139 -12.12 5.22 12.05
CA GLY A 139 -12.16 5.37 13.50
C GLY A 139 -13.47 4.85 14.11
N ILE A 140 -14.61 5.20 13.48
CA ILE A 140 -15.94 4.73 13.91
C ILE A 140 -16.02 3.20 13.81
N ARG A 141 -15.68 2.62 12.64
CA ARG A 141 -15.75 1.17 12.43
C ARG A 141 -14.81 0.40 13.36
N THR A 142 -13.62 0.95 13.64
CA THR A 142 -12.67 0.35 14.60
C THR A 142 -13.28 0.26 15.99
N ARG A 143 -13.94 1.34 16.46
CA ARG A 143 -14.64 1.34 17.75
C ARG A 143 -15.77 0.32 17.78
N GLU A 144 -16.62 0.33 16.76
CA GLU A 144 -17.81 -0.52 16.68
C GLU A 144 -17.45 -2.00 16.64
N ARG A 145 -16.33 -2.33 15.97
CA ARG A 145 -15.83 -3.70 15.91
C ARG A 145 -15.21 -4.18 17.22
N PHE A 146 -14.58 -3.29 17.99
CA PHE A 146 -13.88 -3.65 19.23
C PHE A 146 -14.39 -2.83 20.43
N PRO A 147 -15.68 -2.92 20.79
CA PRO A 147 -16.27 -2.05 21.82
C PRO A 147 -15.58 -2.22 23.18
N ASN A 148 -15.15 -3.44 23.53
CA ASN A 148 -14.48 -3.75 24.79
C ASN A 148 -13.06 -3.15 24.89
N LEU A 149 -12.43 -2.78 23.78
CA LEU A 149 -11.14 -2.09 23.79
C LEU A 149 -11.32 -0.57 23.94
N PHE A 150 -12.46 -0.02 23.51
CA PHE A 150 -12.73 1.42 23.44
C PHE A 150 -13.89 1.85 24.35
N ASP A 151 -14.03 1.17 25.49
CA ASP A 151 -15.00 1.43 26.54
C ASP A 151 -14.55 2.51 27.54
N GLU A 152 -13.22 2.74 27.67
CA GLU A 152 -12.65 3.78 28.55
C GLU A 152 -12.70 5.18 27.96
N ASP A 153 -12.61 6.17 28.84
CA ASP A 153 -12.32 7.55 28.46
C ASP A 153 -10.91 7.69 27.87
N TYR A 154 -10.73 8.65 26.96
CA TYR A 154 -9.43 8.90 26.38
C TYR A 154 -8.39 9.30 27.44
N HIS A 155 -7.31 8.54 27.51
CA HIS A 155 -6.06 8.91 28.16
C HIS A 155 -4.88 8.50 27.27
N PRO A 156 -3.82 9.32 27.11
CA PRO A 156 -2.70 9.03 26.20
C PRO A 156 -1.92 7.76 26.54
N ASN A 157 -1.97 7.28 27.79
CA ASN A 157 -1.34 6.00 28.18
C ASN A 157 -2.22 4.78 27.88
N VAL A 158 -3.53 4.97 27.68
CA VAL A 158 -4.49 3.90 27.35
C VAL A 158 -4.61 3.77 25.83
N TYR A 159 -4.71 4.91 25.15
CA TYR A 159 -4.85 5.02 23.71
C TYR A 159 -3.77 5.94 23.09
N PRO A 160 -2.48 5.54 23.08
CA PRO A 160 -1.47 6.32 22.37
C PRO A 160 -1.79 6.44 20.88
N ILE A 161 -1.96 7.69 20.41
CA ILE A 161 -2.07 8.01 18.99
C ILE A 161 -0.77 8.66 18.54
N LYS A 162 -0.06 7.98 17.64
CA LYS A 162 1.22 8.39 17.08
C LYS A 162 1.10 8.66 15.59
N SER A 163 1.80 9.67 15.11
CA SER A 163 1.93 9.94 13.68
C SER A 163 3.38 10.21 13.31
N SER A 164 3.75 9.90 12.07
CA SER A 164 4.96 10.48 11.51
C SER A 164 4.82 12.00 11.52
N GLN A 165 5.91 12.75 11.71
CA GLN A 165 5.88 14.22 11.77
C GLN A 165 5.65 14.86 10.38
N ILE A 166 4.67 14.40 9.61
CA ILE A 166 4.28 14.88 8.29
C ILE A 166 2.80 15.32 8.34
N PRO A 167 2.46 16.54 7.89
CA PRO A 167 1.12 17.11 8.12
C PRO A 167 -0.05 16.22 7.73
N ARG A 168 -0.01 15.58 6.54
CA ARG A 168 -1.07 14.66 6.09
C ARG A 168 -1.25 13.42 6.98
N ALA A 169 -0.18 12.91 7.59
CA ALA A 169 -0.25 11.75 8.48
C ALA A 169 -0.79 12.15 9.86
N SER A 170 -0.36 13.30 10.39
CA SER A 170 -0.91 13.85 11.62
C SER A 170 -2.39 14.24 11.48
N ALA A 171 -2.78 14.90 10.38
CA ALA A 171 -4.18 15.20 10.09
C ALA A 171 -5.04 13.93 9.96
N SER A 172 -4.48 12.86 9.37
CA SER A 172 -5.15 11.55 9.29
C SER A 172 -5.36 10.93 10.68
N ALA A 173 -4.37 11.03 11.56
CA ALA A 173 -4.48 10.59 12.95
C ALA A 173 -5.56 11.37 13.71
N VAL A 174 -5.65 12.68 13.46
CA VAL A 174 -6.71 13.54 14.02
C VAL A 174 -8.09 13.12 13.50
N ALA A 175 -8.26 12.98 12.19
CA ALA A 175 -9.53 12.56 11.61
C ALA A 175 -9.98 11.19 12.17
N PHE A 176 -9.07 10.22 12.26
CA PHE A 176 -9.36 8.93 12.89
C PHE A 176 -9.74 9.05 14.36
N GLY A 177 -9.00 9.85 15.15
CA GLY A 177 -9.32 10.07 16.56
C GLY A 177 -10.68 10.76 16.75
N MET A 178 -11.05 11.68 15.86
CA MET A 178 -12.37 12.32 15.87
C MET A 178 -13.50 11.30 15.64
N GLY A 179 -13.29 10.31 14.77
CA GLY A 179 -14.25 9.22 14.56
C GLY A 179 -14.30 8.25 15.74
N LEU A 180 -13.12 7.78 16.17
CA LEU A 180 -12.95 6.85 17.29
C LEU A 180 -13.62 7.38 18.57
N PHE A 181 -13.42 8.65 18.92
CA PHE A 181 -13.97 9.25 20.13
C PHE A 181 -15.22 10.11 19.87
N SER A 182 -15.87 9.97 18.71
CA SER A 182 -17.10 10.70 18.38
C SER A 182 -18.18 10.42 19.44
N GLY A 183 -18.77 11.47 20.02
CA GLY A 183 -19.80 11.37 21.06
C GLY A 183 -19.30 11.03 22.47
N LYS A 184 -17.98 10.87 22.68
CA LYS A 184 -17.35 10.51 23.97
C LYS A 184 -16.78 11.73 24.74
N GLY A 185 -17.11 12.95 24.35
CA GLY A 185 -16.65 14.17 25.02
C GLY A 185 -17.76 15.18 25.26
N ASN A 186 -17.37 16.34 25.77
CA ASN A 186 -18.29 17.41 26.19
C ASN A 186 -18.04 18.74 25.43
N LEU A 187 -17.18 18.73 24.41
CA LEU A 187 -16.84 19.94 23.66
C LEU A 187 -17.81 20.16 22.48
N GLY A 188 -18.56 21.27 22.55
CA GLY A 188 -19.46 21.71 21.50
C GLY A 188 -20.67 20.78 21.26
N PRO A 189 -21.53 21.12 20.29
CA PRO A 189 -22.74 20.34 19.99
C PRO A 189 -22.44 18.92 19.51
N GLY A 190 -21.26 18.69 18.91
CA GLY A 190 -20.80 17.38 18.47
C GLY A 190 -20.25 16.47 19.56
N LYS A 191 -20.25 16.90 20.84
CA LYS A 191 -19.71 16.12 21.98
C LYS A 191 -18.30 15.61 21.72
N HIS A 192 -17.43 16.47 21.20
CA HIS A 192 -16.07 16.09 20.83
C HIS A 192 -15.19 15.85 22.06
N ARG A 193 -14.30 14.87 21.95
CA ARG A 193 -13.24 14.59 22.91
C ARG A 193 -11.92 15.10 22.36
N ALA A 194 -11.20 15.92 23.13
CA ALA A 194 -9.82 16.28 22.80
C ALA A 194 -8.90 15.08 23.08
N PHE A 195 -7.90 14.89 22.21
CA PHE A 195 -6.89 13.85 22.34
C PHE A 195 -5.53 14.35 21.82
N ALA A 196 -4.44 13.74 22.29
CA ALA A 196 -3.10 14.04 21.86
C ALA A 196 -2.67 13.13 20.71
N VAL A 197 -2.06 13.73 19.68
CA VAL A 197 -1.32 13.02 18.64
C VAL A 197 0.16 13.37 18.83
N THR A 198 1.00 12.37 19.07
CA THR A 198 2.44 12.57 19.26
C THR A 198 3.22 12.15 18.02
N SER A 199 4.42 12.69 17.87
CA SER A 199 5.31 12.37 16.75
C SER A 199 6.76 12.43 17.18
N GLU A 200 7.57 11.52 16.65
CA GLU A 200 9.02 11.59 16.75
C GLU A 200 9.60 12.58 15.72
N SER A 201 10.82 13.06 15.96
CA SER A 201 11.52 13.95 15.01
C SER A 201 11.71 13.27 13.66
N ARG A 202 11.46 14.01 12.56
CA ARG A 202 11.70 13.51 11.19
C ARG A 202 13.10 12.95 10.96
N ALA A 203 14.09 13.44 11.70
CA ALA A 203 15.49 13.06 11.54
C ALA A 203 15.83 11.70 12.19
N SER A 204 15.04 11.25 13.17
CA SER A 204 15.38 10.10 14.02
C SER A 204 14.24 9.09 14.19
N ASP A 205 13.10 9.30 13.54
CA ASP A 205 11.94 8.40 13.60
C ASP A 205 12.18 7.09 12.83
N ILE A 206 12.86 6.14 13.47
CA ILE A 206 13.11 4.80 12.92
C ILE A 206 11.90 3.86 13.01
N VAL A 207 10.77 4.32 13.56
CA VAL A 207 9.57 3.50 13.75
C VAL A 207 8.55 3.76 12.64
N LEU A 208 8.21 5.03 12.38
CA LEU A 208 7.24 5.40 11.35
C LEU A 208 7.89 5.99 10.09
N ARG A 209 9.17 6.37 10.15
CA ARG A 209 9.94 6.95 9.03
C ARG A 209 11.29 6.27 8.80
N PHE A 210 11.43 4.99 9.15
CA PHE A 210 12.66 4.22 8.91
C PHE A 210 13.22 4.37 7.49
N HIS A 211 12.36 4.48 6.47
CA HIS A 211 12.75 4.66 5.07
C HIS A 211 13.53 5.95 4.81
N ASP A 212 13.20 7.04 5.52
CA ASP A 212 13.90 8.32 5.38
C ASP A 212 15.17 8.38 6.24
N CYS A 213 15.19 7.66 7.37
CA CYS A 213 16.32 7.56 8.28
C CYS A 213 17.38 6.52 7.84
N CYS A 214 17.06 5.63 6.89
CA CYS A 214 17.95 4.55 6.46
C CYS A 214 18.82 4.95 5.26
N ASN A 215 20.11 5.22 5.46
CA ASN A 215 21.01 5.67 4.38
C ASN A 215 21.20 4.61 3.29
N ASN A 216 21.46 3.35 3.68
CA ASN A 216 21.58 2.24 2.72
C ASN A 216 20.34 2.08 1.82
N TYR A 217 19.13 2.24 2.37
CA TYR A 217 17.90 2.21 1.56
C TYR A 217 17.80 3.39 0.60
N LYS A 218 18.15 4.61 1.02
CA LYS A 218 18.17 5.78 0.14
C LYS A 218 19.15 5.61 -1.03
N ASP A 219 20.33 5.09 -0.75
CA ASP A 219 21.35 4.82 -1.78
C ASP A 219 20.89 3.72 -2.74
N TYR A 220 20.35 2.62 -2.21
CA TYR A 220 19.75 1.55 -3.01
C TYR A 220 18.61 2.07 -3.92
N ARG A 221 17.69 2.86 -3.37
CA ARG A 221 16.59 3.48 -4.12
C ARG A 221 17.13 4.29 -5.29
N LYS A 222 18.09 5.18 -5.01
CA LYS A 222 18.71 6.05 -6.01
C LYS A 222 19.42 5.25 -7.11
N SER A 223 20.11 4.16 -6.76
CA SER A 223 20.80 3.32 -7.75
C SER A 223 19.86 2.44 -8.56
N GLN A 224 18.77 1.96 -7.95
CA GLN A 224 17.87 0.98 -8.55
C GLN A 224 16.77 1.62 -9.42
N GLU A 225 16.33 2.84 -9.09
CA GLU A 225 15.24 3.54 -9.79
C GLU A 225 15.44 3.66 -11.32
N PRO A 226 16.63 3.97 -11.86
CA PRO A 226 16.85 3.97 -13.31
C PRO A 226 16.62 2.61 -13.97
N SER A 227 17.04 1.52 -13.32
CA SER A 227 16.84 0.16 -13.83
C SER A 227 15.36 -0.22 -13.82
N VAL A 228 14.61 0.19 -12.79
CA VAL A 228 13.16 -0.01 -12.71
C VAL A 228 12.43 0.78 -13.79
N ASN A 229 12.83 2.04 -14.03
CA ASN A 229 12.27 2.83 -15.11
C ASN A 229 12.46 2.13 -16.46
N LYS A 230 13.66 1.61 -16.73
CA LYS A 230 13.95 0.85 -17.96
C LYS A 230 13.08 -0.40 -18.12
N LEU A 231 12.77 -1.11 -17.03
CA LEU A 231 11.87 -2.28 -17.06
C LEU A 231 10.43 -1.91 -17.46
N LYS A 232 10.00 -0.68 -17.16
CA LYS A 232 8.64 -0.18 -17.49
C LYS A 232 8.55 0.31 -18.93
N GLU A 233 9.66 0.75 -19.54
CA GLU A 233 9.69 1.36 -20.88
C GLU A 233 8.98 0.54 -21.96
N PRO A 234 9.18 -0.79 -22.11
CA PRO A 234 8.52 -1.55 -23.16
C PRO A 234 6.99 -1.47 -23.11
N VAL A 235 6.41 -1.48 -21.90
CA VAL A 235 4.97 -1.35 -21.71
C VAL A 235 4.50 0.07 -22.04
N ILE A 236 5.24 1.08 -21.60
CA ILE A 236 4.85 2.47 -21.86
C ILE A 236 5.00 2.78 -23.35
N ASP A 237 6.00 2.23 -24.04
CA ASP A 237 6.23 2.41 -25.48
C ASP A 237 5.13 1.75 -26.32
N GLU A 238 4.69 0.54 -25.92
CA GLU A 238 3.54 -0.14 -26.51
C GLU A 238 2.28 0.72 -26.42
N ILE A 239 1.96 1.24 -25.24
CA ILE A 239 0.78 2.08 -25.00
C ILE A 239 0.91 3.44 -25.69
N THR A 240 2.10 4.05 -25.67
CA THR A 240 2.36 5.31 -26.38
C THR A 240 2.11 5.14 -27.88
N SER A 241 2.59 4.04 -28.47
CA SER A 241 2.34 3.73 -29.88
C SER A 241 0.86 3.56 -30.18
N ALA A 242 0.10 2.90 -29.28
CA ALA A 242 -1.34 2.75 -29.40
C ALA A 242 -2.08 4.10 -29.31
N LEU A 243 -1.72 4.96 -28.36
CA LEU A 243 -2.28 6.31 -28.21
C LEU A 243 -2.00 7.19 -29.44
N THR A 244 -0.75 7.23 -29.91
CA THR A 244 -0.36 7.96 -31.12
C THR A 244 -1.15 7.48 -32.33
N LYS A 245 -1.34 6.17 -32.48
CA LYS A 245 -2.15 5.61 -33.58
C LYS A 245 -3.64 5.98 -33.47
N ARG A 246 -4.21 5.96 -32.26
CA ARG A 246 -5.63 6.19 -31.95
C ARG A 246 -6.03 7.65 -32.13
N TYR A 247 -5.22 8.56 -31.58
CA TYR A 247 -5.53 10.00 -31.51
C TYR A 247 -4.78 10.85 -32.54
N LYS A 248 -3.83 10.26 -33.27
CA LYS A 248 -3.01 10.96 -34.28
C LYS A 248 -2.18 12.12 -33.72
N LEU A 249 -1.96 12.16 -32.40
CA LEU A 249 -1.06 13.11 -31.76
C LEU A 249 0.31 12.45 -31.52
N ASN A 250 1.37 13.22 -31.65
CA ASN A 250 2.74 12.74 -31.45
C ASN A 250 3.08 12.62 -29.94
N PHE A 251 2.41 11.69 -29.25
CA PHE A 251 2.65 11.43 -27.84
C PHE A 251 4.03 10.79 -27.63
N THR A 252 4.72 11.28 -26.61
CA THR A 252 5.97 10.71 -26.10
C THR A 252 5.69 9.79 -24.91
N ARG A 253 6.70 8.99 -24.52
CA ARG A 253 6.66 8.20 -23.28
C ARG A 253 6.33 9.04 -22.05
N GLN A 254 6.87 10.26 -21.99
CA GLN A 254 6.61 11.20 -20.90
C GLN A 254 5.15 11.68 -20.92
N ASP A 255 4.58 11.94 -22.10
CA ASP A 255 3.18 12.33 -22.24
C ASP A 255 2.27 11.21 -21.72
N THR A 256 2.48 9.96 -22.17
CA THR A 256 1.73 8.77 -21.71
C THR A 256 1.82 8.58 -20.20
N SER A 257 3.03 8.70 -19.63
CA SER A 257 3.23 8.58 -18.17
C SER A 257 2.51 9.70 -17.40
N SER A 258 2.50 10.92 -17.95
CA SER A 258 1.85 12.08 -17.34
C SER A 258 0.32 12.00 -17.45
N LEU A 259 -0.21 11.48 -18.57
CA LEU A 259 -1.63 11.18 -18.76
C LEU A 259 -2.11 10.06 -17.83
N TRP A 260 -1.31 9.00 -17.65
CA TRP A 260 -1.61 7.97 -16.66
C TRP A 260 -1.61 8.54 -15.23
N PHE A 261 -0.64 9.39 -14.91
CA PHE A 261 -0.64 10.10 -13.63
C PHE A 261 -1.87 10.99 -13.46
N LEU A 262 -2.24 11.76 -14.49
CA LEU A 262 -3.45 12.60 -14.49
C LEU A 262 -4.71 11.76 -14.26
N CYS A 263 -4.88 10.65 -14.99
CA CYS A 263 -5.98 9.71 -14.79
C CYS A 263 -6.11 9.30 -13.32
N LYS A 264 -5.01 8.84 -12.70
CA LYS A 264 -5.03 8.45 -11.28
C LYS A 264 -5.50 9.61 -10.38
N GLN A 265 -5.06 10.84 -10.65
CA GLN A 265 -5.47 12.00 -9.85
C GLN A 265 -6.93 12.41 -10.09
N GLU A 266 -7.40 12.43 -11.33
CA GLU A 266 -8.79 12.73 -11.70
C GLU A 266 -9.76 11.71 -11.10
N ALA A 267 -9.47 10.41 -11.27
CA ALA A 267 -10.35 9.35 -10.80
C ALA A 267 -10.41 9.28 -9.27
N SER A 268 -9.27 9.40 -8.57
CA SER A 268 -9.26 9.30 -7.10
C SER A 268 -9.68 10.58 -6.38
N LEU A 269 -9.32 11.78 -6.87
CA LEU A 269 -9.59 13.04 -6.15
C LEU A 269 -10.86 13.74 -6.65
N LEU A 270 -11.17 13.64 -7.94
CA LEU A 270 -12.24 14.40 -8.58
C LEU A 270 -13.41 13.50 -9.03
N ASN A 271 -13.23 12.17 -8.94
CA ASN A 271 -14.19 11.19 -9.43
C ASN A 271 -14.48 11.35 -10.95
N VAL A 272 -13.49 11.84 -11.71
CA VAL A 272 -13.53 12.02 -13.16
C VAL A 272 -12.84 10.83 -13.81
N THR A 273 -13.57 10.05 -14.61
CA THR A 273 -13.07 8.83 -15.26
C THR A 273 -13.20 8.87 -16.79
N ASP A 274 -13.88 9.88 -17.32
CA ASP A 274 -14.19 10.08 -18.74
C ASP A 274 -13.19 11.01 -19.47
N GLN A 275 -12.16 11.50 -18.76
CA GLN A 275 -11.08 12.34 -19.31
C GLN A 275 -9.79 11.54 -19.55
N ALA A 276 -8.72 11.78 -18.78
CA ALA A 276 -7.43 11.15 -19.02
C ALA A 276 -7.50 9.62 -18.92
N CYS A 277 -8.36 9.09 -18.04
CA CYS A 277 -8.57 7.65 -17.90
C CYS A 277 -9.18 7.02 -19.16
N ALA A 278 -10.13 7.69 -19.81
CA ALA A 278 -10.80 7.19 -21.02
C ALA A 278 -9.87 7.14 -22.24
N LEU A 279 -8.66 7.70 -22.16
CA LEU A 279 -7.65 7.54 -23.20
C LEU A 279 -7.16 6.09 -23.30
N PHE A 280 -7.21 5.36 -22.20
CA PHE A 280 -6.69 4.00 -22.04
C PHE A 280 -7.84 2.99 -22.04
N ASN A 281 -7.67 1.87 -22.75
CA ASN A 281 -8.58 0.74 -22.62
C ASN A 281 -8.27 -0.11 -21.36
N PRO A 282 -9.16 -1.03 -20.94
CA PRO A 282 -8.95 -1.83 -19.72
C PRO A 282 -7.63 -2.61 -19.68
N SER A 283 -7.21 -3.19 -20.80
CA SER A 283 -5.92 -3.91 -20.90
C SER A 283 -4.73 -2.96 -20.74
N GLU A 284 -4.78 -1.77 -21.34
CA GLU A 284 -3.77 -0.72 -21.18
C GLU A 284 -3.70 -0.24 -19.73
N VAL A 285 -4.85 -0.05 -19.05
CA VAL A 285 -4.89 0.29 -17.62
C VAL A 285 -4.27 -0.82 -16.77
N ALA A 286 -4.62 -2.08 -17.00
CA ALA A 286 -4.06 -3.20 -16.25
C ALA A 286 -2.52 -3.26 -16.38
N LEU A 287 -2.00 -2.98 -17.57
CA LEU A 287 -0.57 -2.88 -17.83
C LEU A 287 0.08 -1.69 -17.11
N LEU A 288 -0.54 -0.51 -17.15
CA LEU A 288 -0.05 0.68 -16.45
C LEU A 288 -0.06 0.49 -14.92
N GLU A 289 -1.14 -0.07 -14.36
CA GLU A 289 -1.21 -0.47 -12.95
C GLU A 289 -0.07 -1.43 -12.60
N TRP A 290 0.18 -2.43 -13.45
CA TRP A 290 1.29 -3.36 -13.24
C TRP A 290 2.66 -2.64 -13.23
N THR A 291 2.87 -1.62 -14.06
CA THR A 291 4.14 -0.86 -14.02
C THR A 291 4.34 -0.13 -12.70
N ASP A 292 3.27 0.39 -12.09
CA ASP A 292 3.33 1.03 -10.76
C ASP A 292 3.55 -0.02 -9.66
N ASP A 293 2.89 -1.16 -9.76
CA ASP A 293 2.99 -2.25 -8.78
C ASP A 293 4.36 -2.92 -8.82
N LEU A 294 4.96 -3.06 -10.01
CA LEU A 294 6.33 -3.54 -10.21
C LEU A 294 7.33 -2.59 -9.54
N GLU A 295 7.18 -1.28 -9.73
CA GLU A 295 8.04 -0.29 -9.09
C GLU A 295 7.94 -0.36 -7.57
N ALA A 296 6.73 -0.47 -7.03
CA ALA A 296 6.51 -0.61 -5.60
C ALA A 296 7.05 -1.94 -5.06
N PHE A 297 6.89 -3.05 -5.79
CA PHE A 297 7.47 -4.35 -5.42
C PHE A 297 8.99 -4.26 -5.29
N ILE A 298 9.66 -3.74 -6.32
CA ILE A 298 11.12 -3.68 -6.38
C ILE A 298 11.67 -2.72 -5.33
N LEU A 299 11.10 -1.51 -5.25
CA LEU A 299 11.70 -0.42 -4.51
C LEU A 299 11.14 -0.22 -3.10
N LYS A 300 10.06 -0.91 -2.69
CA LYS A 300 9.43 -0.75 -1.36
C LYS A 300 8.99 -2.07 -0.73
N GLY A 301 8.64 -3.05 -1.55
CA GLY A 301 8.16 -4.36 -1.14
C GLY A 301 9.23 -5.44 -1.18
N TYR A 302 8.83 -6.64 -1.60
CA TYR A 302 9.66 -7.84 -1.52
C TYR A 302 10.86 -7.92 -2.47
N GLY A 303 11.02 -6.98 -3.41
CA GLY A 303 12.12 -7.04 -4.39
C GLY A 303 13.53 -6.98 -3.79
N LYS A 304 13.69 -6.45 -2.56
CA LYS A 304 14.94 -6.58 -1.80
C LYS A 304 14.65 -6.61 -0.30
N ALA A 305 15.32 -7.51 0.42
CA ALA A 305 15.14 -7.66 1.87
C ALA A 305 15.38 -6.38 2.68
N LEU A 306 16.29 -5.51 2.21
CA LEU A 306 16.52 -4.17 2.76
C LEU A 306 15.23 -3.35 2.90
N ASN A 307 14.32 -3.44 1.92
CA ASN A 307 13.11 -2.63 1.86
C ASN A 307 12.19 -2.84 3.05
N TYR A 308 12.08 -4.08 3.55
CA TYR A 308 11.20 -4.40 4.66
C TYR A 308 11.93 -4.62 5.98
N ARG A 309 13.19 -5.08 5.98
CA ARG A 309 13.99 -5.25 7.21
C ARG A 309 14.31 -3.93 7.90
N MET A 310 14.37 -2.82 7.17
CA MET A 310 14.45 -1.49 7.80
C MET A 310 13.24 -1.17 8.69
N GLY A 311 12.11 -1.86 8.52
CA GLY A 311 10.91 -1.74 9.36
C GLY A 311 10.92 -2.60 10.64
N VAL A 312 11.99 -3.35 10.93
CA VAL A 312 12.08 -4.19 12.15
C VAL A 312 11.83 -3.41 13.45
N PRO A 313 12.27 -2.15 13.63
CA PRO A 313 11.92 -1.37 14.83
C PRO A 313 10.41 -1.24 15.06
N LEU A 314 9.61 -1.06 14.00
CA LEU A 314 8.16 -1.02 14.10
C LEU A 314 7.56 -2.38 14.49
N LEU A 315 8.06 -3.47 13.91
CA LEU A 315 7.63 -4.82 14.27
C LEU A 315 7.93 -5.14 15.74
N LYS A 316 9.12 -4.75 16.22
CA LYS A 316 9.50 -4.88 17.63
C LYS A 316 8.54 -4.09 18.53
N ASP A 317 8.26 -2.82 18.20
CA ASP A 317 7.35 -1.96 18.97
C ASP A 317 5.92 -2.52 19.04
N VAL A 318 5.42 -3.12 17.96
CA VAL A 318 4.12 -3.81 17.92
C VAL A 318 4.11 -5.02 18.87
N VAL A 319 5.07 -5.93 18.77
CA VAL A 319 5.13 -7.14 19.59
C VAL A 319 5.36 -6.81 21.07
N GLN A 320 6.22 -5.83 21.36
CA GLN A 320 6.47 -5.37 22.73
C GLN A 320 5.21 -4.81 23.39
N SER A 321 4.38 -4.05 22.66
CA SER A 321 3.11 -3.56 23.21
C SER A 321 2.13 -4.69 23.55
N MET A 322 2.13 -5.78 22.77
CA MET A 322 1.33 -6.97 23.06
C MET A 322 1.81 -7.67 24.33
N ASP A 323 3.13 -7.78 24.52
CA ASP A 323 3.72 -8.35 25.73
C ASP A 323 3.40 -7.53 26.98
N GLN A 324 3.43 -6.21 26.87
CA GLN A 324 3.04 -5.30 27.95
C GLN A 324 1.55 -5.47 28.30
N ALA A 325 0.67 -5.59 27.31
CA ALA A 325 -0.76 -5.83 27.54
C ALA A 325 -1.03 -7.21 28.19
N ILE A 326 -0.26 -8.24 27.82
CA ILE A 326 -0.33 -9.56 28.46
C ILE A 326 0.02 -9.46 29.94
N GLU A 327 1.07 -8.70 30.28
CA GLU A 327 1.50 -8.55 31.66
C GLU A 327 0.44 -7.80 32.48
N ALA A 328 -0.05 -6.66 31.98
CA ALA A 328 -1.13 -5.91 32.63
C ALA A 328 -2.39 -6.77 32.84
N HIS A 329 -2.74 -7.61 31.86
CA HIS A 329 -3.86 -8.53 31.96
C HIS A 329 -3.63 -9.63 33.02
N LYS A 330 -2.43 -10.20 33.12
CA LYS A 330 -2.08 -11.22 34.12
C LYS A 330 -2.09 -10.64 35.54
N GLU A 331 -1.53 -9.44 35.70
CA GLU A 331 -1.47 -8.71 36.97
C GLU A 331 -2.80 -8.06 37.36
N LYS A 332 -3.82 -8.13 36.49
CA LYS A 332 -5.16 -7.56 36.70
C LYS A 332 -5.11 -6.07 37.02
N HIS A 333 -4.33 -5.32 36.25
CA HIS A 333 -4.28 -3.87 36.36
C HIS A 333 -5.68 -3.26 36.23
N ALA A 334 -5.91 -2.17 36.95
CA ALA A 334 -7.20 -1.50 36.92
C ALA A 334 -7.52 -0.99 35.49
N PRO A 335 -8.80 -1.03 35.07
CA PRO A 335 -9.18 -0.43 33.79
C PRO A 335 -8.74 1.04 33.71
N GLY A 336 -8.26 1.46 32.54
CA GLY A 336 -7.72 2.81 32.33
C GLY A 336 -6.29 3.06 32.82
N THR A 337 -5.59 2.08 33.41
CA THR A 337 -4.19 2.25 33.87
C THR A 337 -3.13 1.61 32.98
N TYR A 338 -3.54 0.95 31.90
CA TYR A 338 -2.67 0.27 30.95
C TYR A 338 -3.10 0.51 29.50
N GLU A 339 -2.20 0.24 28.56
CA GLU A 339 -2.44 0.44 27.13
C GLU A 339 -3.43 -0.60 26.59
N LYS A 340 -4.55 -0.14 26.01
CA LYS A 340 -5.56 -0.99 25.33
C LYS A 340 -5.42 -0.96 23.81
N ALA A 341 -4.88 0.12 23.25
CA ALA A 341 -4.60 0.19 21.82
C ALA A 341 -3.48 1.17 21.48
N ARG A 342 -2.63 0.84 20.49
CA ARG A 342 -1.59 1.71 19.95
C ARG A 342 -1.85 2.01 18.48
N LEU A 343 -2.11 3.28 18.19
CA LEU A 343 -2.66 3.74 16.92
C LEU A 343 -1.60 4.55 16.17
N ARG A 344 -1.10 4.07 15.03
CA ARG A 344 0.04 4.66 14.30
C ARG A 344 -0.34 5.08 12.89
N PHE A 345 -0.02 6.32 12.51
CA PHE A 345 -0.34 6.89 11.19
C PHE A 345 0.91 7.34 10.42
N ALA A 346 1.09 6.84 9.21
CA ALA A 346 2.32 7.05 8.44
C ALA A 346 2.08 7.05 6.91
N HIS A 347 2.98 6.42 6.14
CA HIS A 347 3.02 6.48 4.68
C HIS A 347 2.93 5.08 4.04
N ALA A 348 2.78 5.03 2.71
CA ALA A 348 2.87 3.77 1.98
C ALA A 348 4.26 3.13 2.18
N GLU A 349 5.31 3.96 2.26
CA GLU A 349 6.70 3.59 2.59
C GLU A 349 6.87 3.03 4.02
N THR A 350 5.80 3.03 4.84
CA THR A 350 5.76 2.39 6.16
C THR A 350 4.88 1.13 6.11
N VAL A 351 3.66 1.25 5.57
CA VAL A 351 2.67 0.17 5.52
C VAL A 351 3.10 -0.98 4.59
N VAL A 352 3.73 -0.69 3.45
CA VAL A 352 4.19 -1.72 2.51
C VAL A 352 5.29 -2.58 3.15
N PRO A 353 6.42 -2.02 3.65
CA PRO A 353 7.41 -2.76 4.43
C PRO A 353 6.84 -3.55 5.62
N PHE A 354 5.90 -2.97 6.37
CA PHE A 354 5.28 -3.65 7.51
C PHE A 354 4.45 -4.85 7.06
N SER A 355 3.65 -4.72 6.01
CA SER A 355 2.91 -5.84 5.39
C SER A 355 3.86 -6.93 4.91
N CYS A 356 5.03 -6.54 4.38
CA CYS A 356 6.06 -7.49 3.98
C CYS A 356 6.64 -8.28 5.17
N LEU A 357 6.89 -7.62 6.31
CA LEU A 357 7.36 -8.26 7.55
C LEU A 357 6.33 -9.22 8.16
N LEU A 358 5.04 -9.02 7.88
CA LEU A 358 3.98 -9.95 8.26
C LEU A 358 3.87 -11.15 7.29
N GLY A 359 4.57 -11.13 6.16
CA GLY A 359 4.50 -12.17 5.14
C GLY A 359 3.25 -12.12 4.25
N LEU A 360 2.51 -11.00 4.25
CA LEU A 360 1.27 -10.87 3.48
C LEU A 360 1.53 -10.86 1.97
N PHE A 361 0.55 -11.30 1.19
CA PHE A 361 0.63 -11.37 -0.28
C PHE A 361 1.70 -12.33 -0.83
N LEU A 362 2.16 -13.26 -0.01
CA LEU A 362 3.05 -14.36 -0.42
C LEU A 362 2.29 -15.68 -0.49
N GLU A 363 2.69 -16.52 -1.42
CA GLU A 363 2.34 -17.93 -1.46
C GLU A 363 3.27 -18.74 -0.54
N GLY A 364 2.87 -19.97 -0.19
CA GLY A 364 3.61 -20.81 0.76
C GLY A 364 5.08 -21.05 0.39
N SER A 365 5.38 -21.22 -0.90
CA SER A 365 6.74 -21.38 -1.42
C SER A 365 7.56 -20.09 -1.30
N GLU A 366 6.97 -18.94 -1.64
CA GLU A 366 7.59 -17.61 -1.54
C GLU A 366 7.89 -17.24 -0.08
N PHE A 367 7.00 -17.59 0.84
CA PHE A 367 7.24 -17.38 2.27
C PHE A 367 8.48 -18.14 2.76
N GLN A 368 8.70 -19.38 2.29
CA GLN A 368 9.92 -20.12 2.61
C GLN A 368 11.17 -19.51 1.97
N GLN A 369 11.07 -18.96 0.76
CA GLN A 369 12.18 -18.27 0.09
C GLN A 369 12.62 -17.04 0.89
N ILE A 370 11.69 -16.19 1.34
CA ILE A 370 12.07 -15.01 2.14
C ILE A 370 12.69 -15.39 3.50
N LYS A 371 12.24 -16.49 4.11
CA LYS A 371 12.84 -17.02 5.36
C LYS A 371 14.28 -17.49 5.16
N ARG A 372 14.61 -17.96 3.95
CA ARG A 372 15.97 -18.35 3.52
C ARG A 372 16.76 -17.20 2.92
N GLU A 373 16.22 -15.98 2.98
CA GLU A 373 16.83 -14.77 2.40
C GLU A 373 17.05 -14.83 0.89
N GLN A 374 16.24 -15.63 0.20
CA GLN A 374 16.30 -15.76 -1.26
C GLN A 374 15.45 -14.67 -1.93
N PRO A 375 15.90 -14.13 -3.08
CA PRO A 375 15.12 -13.16 -3.84
C PRO A 375 13.85 -13.81 -4.40
N LEU A 376 12.76 -13.05 -4.43
CA LEU A 376 11.53 -13.44 -5.11
C LEU A 376 11.54 -13.01 -6.57
N GLU A 377 10.75 -13.71 -7.38
CA GLU A 377 10.47 -13.29 -8.75
C GLU A 377 9.60 -12.01 -8.77
N GLN A 378 9.66 -11.29 -9.89
CA GLN A 378 8.83 -10.11 -10.10
C GLN A 378 7.37 -10.52 -10.30
N PRO A 379 6.39 -9.69 -9.90
CA PRO A 379 4.98 -10.00 -10.12
C PRO A 379 4.72 -10.18 -11.62
N PRO A 380 3.96 -11.23 -12.02
CA PRO A 380 3.76 -11.53 -13.42
C PRO A 380 2.99 -10.39 -14.12
N LYS A 381 3.38 -10.09 -15.36
CA LYS A 381 2.72 -9.08 -16.22
C LYS A 381 1.30 -9.56 -16.57
N PRO A 382 0.27 -8.69 -16.63
CA PRO A 382 -1.05 -9.06 -17.12
C PRO A 382 -1.02 -9.67 -18.55
N PRO A 383 -1.95 -10.58 -18.90
CA PRO A 383 -3.19 -10.93 -18.18
C PRO A 383 -3.03 -11.96 -17.05
N GLN A 384 -1.80 -12.42 -16.77
CA GLN A 384 -1.54 -13.34 -15.67
C GLN A 384 -1.99 -12.75 -14.33
N LYS A 385 -2.64 -13.57 -13.50
CA LYS A 385 -3.04 -13.18 -12.14
C LYS A 385 -1.81 -12.96 -11.26
N ARG A 386 -1.92 -12.01 -10.33
CA ARG A 386 -0.86 -11.63 -9.39
C ARG A 386 -1.43 -11.27 -8.03
N ASN A 387 -0.76 -11.70 -6.96
CA ASN A 387 -1.15 -11.42 -5.58
C ASN A 387 -0.71 -10.01 -5.15
N TRP A 388 0.49 -9.60 -5.57
CA TRP A 388 1.01 -8.27 -5.31
C TRP A 388 0.33 -7.22 -6.18
N LYS A 389 -0.62 -6.47 -5.62
CA LYS A 389 -1.29 -5.29 -6.20
C LYS A 389 -1.26 -4.14 -5.20
N CYS A 390 -0.64 -3.00 -5.49
CA CYS A 390 -0.53 -1.94 -4.47
C CYS A 390 -1.85 -1.22 -4.18
N SER A 391 -2.82 -1.33 -5.07
CA SER A 391 -4.24 -1.01 -4.80
C SER A 391 -4.80 -1.84 -3.63
N LYS A 392 -4.30 -3.05 -3.42
CA LYS A 392 -4.63 -3.88 -2.25
C LYS A 392 -3.64 -3.70 -1.09
N VAL A 393 -2.33 -3.69 -1.36
CA VAL A 393 -1.29 -3.67 -0.30
C VAL A 393 -1.29 -2.36 0.50
N ALA A 394 -1.44 -1.22 -0.17
CA ALA A 394 -1.39 0.08 0.49
C ALA A 394 -2.12 1.14 -0.34
N PRO A 395 -3.45 1.07 -0.49
CA PRO A 395 -4.25 2.18 -1.00
C PRO A 395 -4.20 3.38 -0.05
N PHE A 396 -4.83 4.51 -0.39
CA PHE A 396 -5.07 5.56 0.62
C PHE A 396 -5.84 4.99 1.81
N ALA A 397 -5.53 5.46 3.02
CA ALA A 397 -6.05 4.92 4.29
C ALA A 397 -5.84 3.39 4.52
N GLY A 398 -5.05 2.72 3.67
CA GLY A 398 -4.71 1.31 3.82
C GLY A 398 -4.03 1.04 5.17
N ASN A 399 -4.38 -0.07 5.81
CA ASN A 399 -4.05 -0.32 7.21
C ASN A 399 -3.78 -1.79 7.50
N ASN A 400 -2.99 -2.03 8.55
CA ASN A 400 -2.87 -3.33 9.19
C ASN A 400 -3.29 -3.18 10.67
N MET A 401 -4.21 -4.02 11.13
CA MET A 401 -4.56 -4.16 12.54
C MET A 401 -4.08 -5.52 13.05
N LEU A 402 -3.42 -5.53 14.20
CA LEU A 402 -3.08 -6.77 14.91
C LEU A 402 -3.77 -6.75 16.26
N VAL A 403 -4.74 -7.65 16.44
CA VAL A 403 -5.60 -7.71 17.62
C VAL A 403 -5.17 -8.89 18.47
N LEU A 404 -4.81 -8.62 19.71
CA LEU A 404 -4.42 -9.63 20.67
C LEU A 404 -5.64 -10.08 21.48
N TYR A 405 -5.91 -11.38 21.48
CA TYR A 405 -6.96 -12.01 22.26
C TYR A 405 -6.38 -12.78 23.44
N SER A 406 -7.06 -12.74 24.57
CA SER A 406 -6.89 -13.71 25.66
C SER A 406 -8.02 -14.71 25.64
N CYS A 407 -7.69 -16.00 25.71
CA CYS A 407 -8.64 -17.10 25.62
C CYS A 407 -8.65 -17.95 26.90
N PRO A 408 -9.74 -18.70 27.16
CA PRO A 408 -9.83 -19.61 28.30
C PRO A 408 -8.77 -20.72 28.24
N ALA A 409 -8.42 -21.29 29.40
CA ALA A 409 -7.37 -22.32 29.51
C ALA A 409 -7.66 -23.63 28.74
N LYS A 410 -8.90 -23.85 28.29
CA LYS A 410 -9.30 -25.01 27.48
C LYS A 410 -8.99 -24.82 25.98
N SER A 411 -8.64 -23.62 25.56
CA SER A 411 -8.22 -23.34 24.18
C SER A 411 -6.81 -23.87 23.92
N SER A 412 -6.47 -24.08 22.64
CA SER A 412 -5.15 -24.59 22.23
C SER A 412 -3.98 -23.66 22.60
N SER A 413 -4.25 -22.38 22.85
CA SER A 413 -3.31 -21.41 23.42
C SER A 413 -4.06 -20.41 24.31
N LYS A 414 -3.33 -19.76 25.22
CA LYS A 414 -3.88 -18.71 26.09
C LYS A 414 -4.00 -17.36 25.37
N TYR A 415 -3.15 -17.11 24.36
CA TYR A 415 -3.10 -15.86 23.63
C TYR A 415 -3.03 -16.09 22.12
N PHE A 416 -3.85 -15.36 21.38
CA PHE A 416 -3.88 -15.38 19.92
C PHE A 416 -3.74 -13.97 19.38
N VAL A 417 -3.10 -13.84 18.22
CA VAL A 417 -3.07 -12.62 17.43
C VAL A 417 -3.88 -12.81 16.16
N GLN A 418 -4.84 -11.93 15.92
CA GLN A 418 -5.56 -11.83 14.66
C GLN A 418 -4.94 -10.72 13.82
N VAL A 419 -4.67 -11.01 12.54
CA VAL A 419 -4.18 -9.99 11.60
C VAL A 419 -5.31 -9.59 10.66
N LEU A 420 -5.61 -8.29 10.64
CA LEU A 420 -6.53 -7.68 9.68
C LEU A 420 -5.73 -6.79 8.73
N HIS A 421 -5.95 -6.94 7.44
CA HIS A 421 -5.41 -6.06 6.41
C HIS A 421 -6.55 -5.34 5.71
N ASN A 422 -6.51 -4.00 5.72
CA ASN A 422 -7.61 -3.13 5.30
C ASN A 422 -8.94 -3.56 5.92
N GLU A 423 -8.94 -3.68 7.25
CA GLU A 423 -10.07 -4.15 8.08
C GLU A 423 -10.53 -5.60 7.83
N HIS A 424 -9.97 -6.34 6.88
CA HIS A 424 -10.39 -7.72 6.61
C HIS A 424 -9.43 -8.74 7.22
N PRO A 425 -9.92 -9.82 7.84
CA PRO A 425 -9.05 -10.90 8.28
C PRO A 425 -8.25 -11.46 7.12
N VAL A 426 -6.95 -11.64 7.32
CA VAL A 426 -6.04 -12.08 6.27
C VAL A 426 -5.22 -13.30 6.73
N PRO A 427 -5.20 -14.38 5.94
CA PRO A 427 -4.29 -15.51 6.13
C PRO A 427 -2.84 -15.06 6.27
N VAL A 428 -2.17 -15.49 7.34
CA VAL A 428 -0.73 -15.26 7.53
C VAL A 428 0.02 -16.54 7.18
N PRO A 429 0.90 -16.56 6.17
CA PRO A 429 1.63 -17.78 5.79
C PRO A 429 2.46 -18.38 6.91
N GLY A 430 3.02 -17.55 7.79
CA GLY A 430 3.74 -18.00 8.99
C GLY A 430 2.83 -18.62 10.07
N CYS A 431 1.52 -18.57 9.91
CA CYS A 431 0.52 -19.14 10.81
C CYS A 431 -0.27 -20.25 10.11
N ASP A 432 0.38 -20.95 9.18
CA ASP A 432 -0.17 -22.07 8.41
C ASP A 432 -1.45 -21.67 7.64
N GLY A 433 -1.53 -20.40 7.21
CA GLY A 433 -2.65 -19.84 6.46
C GLY A 433 -3.84 -19.39 7.32
N SER A 434 -3.73 -19.46 8.65
CA SER A 434 -4.74 -18.90 9.55
C SER A 434 -4.61 -17.38 9.67
N ASP A 435 -5.74 -16.69 9.83
CA ASP A 435 -5.83 -15.27 10.19
C ASP A 435 -5.79 -15.03 11.70
N LEU A 436 -6.10 -16.07 12.49
CA LEU A 436 -5.98 -16.12 13.96
C LEU A 436 -4.86 -17.11 14.35
N CYS A 437 -3.80 -16.60 14.93
CA CYS A 437 -2.57 -17.34 15.17
C CYS A 437 -2.22 -17.39 16.66
N PRO A 438 -1.85 -18.55 17.23
CA PRO A 438 -1.26 -18.58 18.57
C PRO A 438 -0.08 -17.61 18.64
N LEU A 439 -0.04 -16.75 19.66
CA LEU A 439 0.94 -15.66 19.72
C LEU A 439 2.39 -16.16 19.66
N ASP A 440 2.69 -17.28 20.30
CA ASP A 440 4.03 -17.86 20.30
C ASP A 440 4.43 -18.36 18.90
N VAL A 441 3.49 -18.94 18.15
CA VAL A 441 3.70 -19.34 16.76
C VAL A 441 3.95 -18.11 15.88
N PHE A 442 3.17 -17.04 16.04
CA PHE A 442 3.39 -15.79 15.32
C PHE A 442 4.79 -15.21 15.62
N LYS A 443 5.18 -15.17 16.90
CA LYS A 443 6.51 -14.70 17.30
C LYS A 443 7.63 -15.55 16.73
N GLU A 444 7.48 -16.88 16.75
CA GLU A 444 8.52 -17.80 16.27
C GLU A 444 8.62 -17.80 14.74
N LYS A 445 7.49 -17.91 14.03
CA LYS A 445 7.47 -18.14 12.58
C LYS A 445 7.45 -16.85 11.75
N VAL A 446 6.89 -15.75 12.27
CA VAL A 446 6.78 -14.45 11.56
C VAL A 446 7.80 -13.44 12.09
N VAL A 447 7.89 -13.25 13.41
CA VAL A 447 8.71 -12.18 13.98
C VAL A 447 10.19 -12.54 14.06
N ALA A 448 10.53 -13.65 14.73
CA ALA A 448 11.91 -14.06 15.01
C ALA A 448 12.83 -14.16 13.79
N PRO A 449 12.38 -14.60 12.59
CA PRO A 449 13.22 -14.61 11.39
C PRO A 449 13.76 -13.23 11.03
N HIS A 450 12.99 -12.16 11.30
CA HIS A 450 13.41 -10.78 11.01
C HIS A 450 14.31 -10.19 12.09
N LEU A 451 14.20 -10.66 13.34
CA LEU A 451 14.98 -10.12 14.47
C LEU A 451 16.48 -10.46 14.41
N LYS A 452 16.91 -11.34 13.50
CA LYS A 452 18.32 -11.62 13.20
C LYS A 452 19.06 -10.40 12.63
N HIS A 453 18.32 -9.40 12.15
CA HIS A 453 18.88 -8.19 11.55
C HIS A 453 18.58 -6.98 12.45
N ASP A 454 19.64 -6.24 12.77
CA ASP A 454 19.50 -4.97 13.48
C ASP A 454 19.33 -3.80 12.50
N TYR A 455 18.54 -2.80 12.87
CA TYR A 455 18.29 -1.62 12.04
C TYR A 455 19.60 -0.91 11.66
N ASN A 456 20.51 -0.70 12.62
CA ASN A 456 21.78 -0.02 12.35
C ASN A 456 22.66 -0.84 11.40
N ALA A 457 22.68 -2.16 11.57
CA ALA A 457 23.40 -3.05 10.68
C ALA A 457 22.83 -3.04 9.25
N VAL A 458 21.51 -2.91 9.10
CA VAL A 458 20.86 -2.83 7.77
C VAL A 458 21.04 -1.46 7.13
N CYS A 459 21.01 -0.38 7.91
CA CYS A 459 20.90 0.99 7.40
C CYS A 459 22.21 1.79 7.37
N ASN A 460 23.21 1.40 8.15
CA ASN A 460 24.51 2.09 8.24
C ASN A 460 25.64 1.35 7.52
N LEU A 461 25.34 0.38 6.65
CA LEU A 461 26.35 -0.23 5.79
C LEU A 461 26.98 0.87 4.95
N LYS A 462 28.25 1.18 5.23
CA LYS A 462 29.09 1.94 4.31
C LYS A 462 29.21 1.07 3.06
N THR A 463 28.72 1.55 1.93
CA THR A 463 29.00 0.95 0.61
C THR A 463 30.51 1.00 0.35
N GLY A 464 31.19 -0.03 0.82
CA GLY A 464 32.57 -0.38 0.55
C GLY A 464 32.68 -1.88 0.81
N GLN A 465 33.03 -2.65 -0.22
CA GLN A 465 33.16 -4.12 -0.23
C GLN A 465 31.88 -4.92 -0.49
N GLN A 466 31.27 -4.72 -1.66
CA GLN A 466 31.02 -5.87 -2.53
C GLN A 466 31.84 -5.64 -3.81
N GLU A 467 33.11 -6.01 -3.75
CA GLU A 467 33.91 -6.19 -4.96
C GLU A 467 33.21 -7.24 -5.83
N GLN A 468 32.75 -6.79 -7.00
CA GLN A 468 32.79 -7.62 -8.19
C GLN A 468 34.20 -8.23 -8.24
N LYS A 469 34.34 -9.53 -7.98
CA LYS A 469 35.52 -10.25 -8.47
C LYS A 469 35.48 -10.13 -9.99
N PRO A 470 36.43 -9.43 -10.65
CA PRO A 470 36.58 -9.60 -12.07
C PRO A 470 37.12 -11.03 -12.24
N ALA A 471 36.46 -11.85 -13.04
CA ALA A 471 37.07 -13.06 -13.56
C ALA A 471 38.25 -12.62 -14.45
N THR A 472 39.43 -12.46 -13.86
CA THR A 472 40.66 -12.27 -14.61
C THR A 472 41.03 -13.60 -15.24
N GLY A 473 40.63 -13.75 -16.51
CA GLY A 473 41.16 -14.78 -17.39
C GLY A 473 42.68 -14.72 -17.41
N LYS A 474 43.31 -15.87 -17.21
CA LYS A 474 44.72 -16.11 -17.44
C LYS A 474 45.05 -15.81 -18.90
N LEU A 475 45.40 -14.56 -19.25
CA LEU A 475 46.00 -14.25 -20.56
C LEU A 475 46.73 -12.89 -20.65
N SER A 476 46.84 -12.09 -19.57
CA SER A 476 47.51 -10.77 -19.65
C SER A 476 48.91 -10.69 -19.04
N GLN A 477 49.51 -11.81 -18.59
CA GLN A 477 50.88 -11.80 -18.04
C GLN A 477 52.00 -11.89 -19.10
N LEU A 478 51.66 -11.97 -20.39
CA LEU A 478 52.66 -12.05 -21.47
C LEU A 478 53.02 -10.72 -22.14
N PHE A 479 52.36 -9.60 -21.82
CA PHE A 479 52.60 -8.32 -22.52
C PHE A 479 53.31 -7.23 -21.71
N ARG A 480 53.67 -7.48 -20.43
CA ARG A 480 54.37 -6.49 -19.58
C ARG A 480 55.89 -6.67 -19.49
N TRP A 481 56.46 -7.63 -20.21
CA TRP A 481 57.91 -7.87 -20.20
C TRP A 481 58.67 -7.16 -21.35
N LEU A 482 57.97 -6.52 -22.29
CA LEU A 482 58.61 -5.98 -23.50
C LEU A 482 58.88 -4.47 -23.54
N PHE A 483 58.42 -3.66 -22.58
CA PHE A 483 58.72 -2.22 -22.59
C PHE A 483 58.93 -1.67 -21.17
N SER A 484 60.07 -2.03 -20.58
CA SER A 484 60.74 -1.23 -19.56
C SER A 484 62.06 -0.77 -20.16
N LYS A 485 62.14 0.51 -20.54
CA LYS A 485 63.38 1.31 -20.58
C LYS A 485 63.08 2.75 -21.00
N GLY A 486 63.44 3.71 -20.16
CA GLY A 486 63.95 5.00 -20.62
C GLY A 486 63.38 6.27 -19.96
N ASN A 487 64.13 6.76 -18.97
CA ASN A 487 64.44 8.16 -18.63
C ASN A 487 63.46 9.06 -17.85
N ASP A 488 63.81 9.25 -16.57
CA ASP A 488 64.31 10.48 -15.91
C ASP A 488 63.62 11.84 -16.10
N ASP A 489 63.10 12.33 -14.96
CA ASP A 489 63.34 13.61 -14.28
C ASP A 489 63.53 14.91 -15.10
N THR A 490 62.64 15.89 -14.89
CA THR A 490 62.94 17.09 -14.07
C THR A 490 61.77 18.11 -13.98
N ARG A 491 61.67 18.71 -12.77
CA ARG A 491 61.30 20.11 -12.41
C ARG A 491 59.84 20.60 -12.34
N ASN A 492 59.49 21.06 -11.12
CA ASN A 492 58.91 22.36 -10.67
C ASN A 492 58.08 23.18 -11.69
N GLU A 493 56.91 23.74 -11.35
CA GLU A 493 56.69 24.82 -10.36
C GLU A 493 55.17 25.01 -10.09
N LEU A 494 54.85 25.43 -8.86
CA LEU A 494 53.65 26.10 -8.33
C LEU A 494 52.29 25.37 -8.29
#